data_AF-A0A838KSF1-F1
#
_entry.id   AF-A0A838KSF1-F1
#
_cell.length_a   1.000
_cell.length_b   1.000
_cell.length_c   1.000
_cell.angle_alpha   90.00
_cell.angle_beta   90.00
_cell.angle_gamma   90.00
#
_symmetry.space_group_name_H-M   'P 1'
#
loop_
_entity.id
_entity.type
_entity.pdbx_description
1 polymer ?
#
loop_
_entity_poly.entity_id
_entity_poly.type
_entity_poly.pdbx_seq_one_letter_code
_entity_poly.pdbx_strand_id
1 'polypeptide(L)'
;GLGLPEKVPPGGTAFVILVLAGVTFDGLLETPLWLEIVRLTPVTQTLGVILLPLLFLGIYLGFVELSRILGGGVGFGRLAAAYVFSLVPIAIAYQMAHYYTYLIIQGQMMISLVSDPFGWGWNLFGTADFEPRYGIVGAGFVWYSQVALIVAGHMIAVYLAHSISLRLLRDPVRAFRSQLPMLVLMVLYTITSLWILAQPIVE
;
A
#
# COMPACT_ATOMS: atom_id res chain seq x y z
N GLY A 1 3.68 -11.65 17.46
CA GLY A 1 2.61 -10.61 17.29
C GLY A 1 3.24 -9.32 16.79
N LEU A 2 2.54 -8.47 16.03
CA LEU A 2 3.14 -7.35 15.24
C LEU A 2 4.01 -6.32 16.02
N GLY A 3 4.03 -6.36 17.37
CA GLY A 3 4.96 -5.57 18.20
C GLY A 3 6.03 -6.38 18.95
N LEU A 4 6.06 -7.71 18.81
CA LEU A 4 7.03 -8.57 19.48
C LEU A 4 8.36 -8.56 18.71
N PRO A 5 9.50 -8.63 19.42
CA PRO A 5 10.82 -8.78 18.81
C PRO A 5 11.01 -10.24 18.35
N GLU A 6 10.07 -10.78 17.57
CA GLU A 6 10.27 -12.05 16.91
C GLU A 6 11.32 -11.89 15.82
N LYS A 7 12.15 -12.92 15.64
CA LYS A 7 13.11 -12.95 14.54
C LYS A 7 12.33 -12.83 13.24
N VAL A 8 12.49 -11.71 12.58
CA VAL A 8 11.89 -11.49 11.27
C VAL A 8 12.43 -12.57 10.34
N PRO A 9 11.55 -13.35 9.68
CA PRO A 9 12.01 -14.37 8.77
C PRO A 9 12.87 -13.71 7.68
N PRO A 10 13.96 -14.36 7.25
CA PRO A 10 14.78 -13.82 6.17
C PRO A 10 13.89 -13.58 4.94
N GLY A 11 13.80 -12.32 4.52
CA GLY A 11 12.94 -11.86 3.41
C GLY A 11 11.67 -11.10 3.81
N GLY A 12 11.28 -11.06 5.09
CA GLY A 12 10.07 -10.35 5.53
C GLY A 12 10.05 -8.86 5.15
N THR A 13 11.20 -8.19 5.26
CA THR A 13 11.33 -6.79 4.83
C THR A 13 11.10 -6.63 3.33
N ALA A 14 11.74 -7.48 2.52
CA ALA A 14 11.60 -7.45 1.07
C ALA A 14 10.15 -7.70 0.65
N PHE A 15 9.47 -8.65 1.30
CA PHE A 15 8.07 -8.95 1.04
C PHE A 15 7.14 -7.76 1.32
N VAL A 16 7.23 -7.15 2.51
CA VAL A 16 6.35 -6.01 2.86
C VAL A 16 6.60 -4.83 1.93
N ILE A 17 7.86 -4.55 1.60
CA ILE A 17 8.20 -3.47 0.67
C ILE A 17 7.71 -3.79 -0.74
N LEU A 18 7.83 -5.04 -1.19
CA LEU A 18 7.32 -5.46 -2.49
C LEU A 18 5.81 -5.28 -2.57
N VAL A 19 5.06 -5.66 -1.53
CA VAL A 19 3.61 -5.47 -1.47
C VAL A 19 3.26 -3.98 -1.50
N LEU A 20 3.91 -3.16 -0.67
CA LEU A 20 3.68 -1.71 -0.64
C LEU A 20 3.98 -1.04 -1.99
N ALA A 21 5.08 -1.43 -2.62
CA ALA A 21 5.50 -0.90 -3.91
C ALA A 21 4.59 -1.36 -5.05
N GLY A 22 4.14 -2.62 -5.06
CA GLY A 22 3.20 -3.15 -6.04
C GLY A 22 1.88 -2.39 -6.01
N VAL A 23 1.34 -2.20 -4.80
CA VAL A 23 0.10 -1.44 -4.61
C VAL A 23 0.25 0.03 -5.05
N THR A 24 1.39 0.66 -4.78
CA THR A 24 1.65 2.03 -5.27
C THR A 24 1.83 2.05 -6.79
N PHE A 25 2.46 1.03 -7.36
CA PHE A 25 2.65 0.91 -8.81
C PHE A 25 1.32 0.80 -9.53
N ASP A 26 0.40 -0.02 -9.02
CA ASP A 26 -0.95 -0.15 -9.57
C ASP A 26 -1.69 1.19 -9.58
N GLY A 27 -1.61 1.95 -8.48
CA GLY A 27 -2.18 3.29 -8.43
C GLY A 27 -1.48 4.27 -9.40
N LEU A 28 -0.16 4.17 -9.57
CA LEU A 28 0.58 5.00 -10.53
C LEU A 28 0.19 4.70 -11.98
N LEU A 29 -0.09 3.43 -12.33
CA LEU A 29 -0.47 3.03 -13.68
C LEU A 29 -1.72 3.76 -14.18
N GLU A 30 -2.63 4.10 -13.28
CA GLU A 30 -3.89 4.80 -13.56
C GLU A 30 -3.72 6.32 -13.72
N THR A 31 -2.53 6.86 -13.45
CA THR A 31 -2.28 8.31 -13.49
C THR A 31 -1.87 8.82 -14.88
N PRO A 32 -2.24 10.05 -15.27
CA PRO A 32 -1.83 10.65 -16.54
C PRO A 32 -0.30 10.72 -16.71
N LEU A 33 0.41 10.99 -15.62
CA LEU A 33 1.88 11.08 -15.60
C LEU A 33 2.54 9.77 -16.05
N TRP A 34 1.99 8.64 -15.63
CA TRP A 34 2.54 7.34 -16.02
C TRP A 34 2.32 7.04 -17.51
N LEU A 35 1.17 7.44 -18.06
CA LEU A 35 0.90 7.27 -19.49
C LEU A 35 1.89 8.05 -20.36
N GLU A 36 2.32 9.25 -19.95
CA GLU A 36 3.35 10.00 -20.67
C GLU A 36 4.69 9.26 -20.68
N ILE A 37 5.06 8.63 -19.55
CA ILE A 37 6.30 7.84 -19.43
C ILE A 37 6.24 6.60 -20.33
N VAL A 38 5.13 5.87 -20.32
CA VAL A 38 4.96 4.64 -21.12
C VAL A 38 4.95 4.93 -22.62
N ARG A 39 4.41 6.07 -23.04
CA ARG A 39 4.43 6.50 -24.44
C ARG A 39 5.84 6.65 -25.01
N LEU A 40 6.86 6.88 -24.17
CA LEU A 40 8.25 6.95 -24.62
C LEU A 40 8.78 5.57 -25.03
N THR A 41 8.49 4.53 -24.25
CA THR A 41 8.91 3.16 -24.54
C THR A 41 8.09 2.13 -23.75
N PRO A 42 7.62 1.02 -24.35
CA PRO A 42 6.88 -0.04 -23.64
C PRO A 42 7.74 -0.80 -22.62
N VAL A 43 9.07 -0.73 -22.72
CA VAL A 43 10.01 -1.35 -21.76
C VAL A 43 9.91 -0.69 -20.38
N THR A 44 9.42 0.55 -20.30
CA THR A 44 9.24 1.28 -19.03
C THR A 44 8.24 0.61 -18.10
N GLN A 45 7.20 -0.06 -18.61
CA GLN A 45 6.26 -0.83 -17.77
C GLN A 45 6.95 -2.02 -17.10
N THR A 46 7.71 -2.81 -17.88
CA THR A 46 8.43 -3.98 -17.35
C THR A 46 9.52 -3.56 -16.35
N LEU A 47 10.22 -2.47 -16.65
CA LEU A 47 11.21 -1.90 -15.74
C LEU A 47 10.55 -1.35 -14.48
N GLY A 48 9.36 -0.74 -14.57
CA GLY A 48 8.62 -0.20 -13.43
C GLY A 48 8.35 -1.25 -12.35
N VAL A 49 7.97 -2.46 -12.74
CA VAL A 49 7.72 -3.61 -11.84
C VAL A 49 8.95 -3.96 -10.99
N ILE A 50 10.16 -3.75 -11.51
CA ILE A 50 11.42 -4.07 -10.82
C ILE A 50 11.97 -2.83 -10.10
N LEU A 51 11.99 -1.68 -10.79
CA LEU A 51 12.62 -0.46 -10.31
C LEU A 51 11.85 0.17 -9.15
N LEU A 52 10.52 0.12 -9.14
CA LEU A 52 9.74 0.73 -8.05
C LEU A 52 9.91 -0.01 -6.71
N PRO A 53 9.82 -1.34 -6.62
CA PRO A 53 10.14 -2.05 -5.38
C PRO A 53 11.56 -1.78 -4.89
N LEU A 54 12.54 -1.70 -5.79
CA LEU A 54 13.93 -1.35 -5.45
C LEU A 54 14.06 0.08 -4.95
N LEU A 55 13.35 1.03 -5.57
CA LEU A 55 13.30 2.43 -5.14
C LEU A 55 12.67 2.54 -3.75
N PHE A 56 11.53 1.89 -3.52
CA PHE A 56 10.86 1.86 -2.22
C PHE A 56 11.75 1.23 -1.15
N LEU A 57 12.45 0.14 -1.48
CA LEU A 57 13.41 -0.50 -0.59
C LEU A 57 14.56 0.46 -0.25
N GLY A 58 15.14 1.12 -1.27
CA GLY A 58 16.23 2.08 -1.08
C GLY A 58 15.82 3.25 -0.18
N ILE A 59 14.66 3.86 -0.45
CA ILE A 59 14.09 4.93 0.38
C ILE A 59 13.89 4.43 1.80
N TYR A 60 13.20 3.30 1.97
CA TYR A 60 12.93 2.71 3.28
C TYR A 60 14.21 2.48 4.09
N LEU A 61 15.21 1.82 3.49
CA LEU A 61 16.49 1.54 4.13
C LEU A 61 17.25 2.82 4.47
N GLY A 62 17.20 3.84 3.60
CA GLY A 62 17.79 5.16 3.87
C GLY A 62 17.18 5.84 5.10
N PHE A 63 15.85 5.80 5.22
CA PHE A 63 15.14 6.34 6.39
C PHE A 63 15.41 5.53 7.66
N VAL A 64 15.54 4.21 7.56
CA VAL A 64 15.97 3.37 8.69
C VAL A 64 17.38 3.72 9.14
N GLU A 65 18.32 3.95 8.22
CA GLU A 65 19.67 4.37 8.59
C GLU A 65 19.66 5.76 9.25
N LEU A 66 18.84 6.70 8.77
CA LEU A 66 18.67 7.99 9.44
C LEU A 66 18.10 7.83 10.86
N SER A 67 17.10 6.96 11.04
CA SER A 67 16.57 6.60 12.36
C SER A 67 17.65 6.01 13.27
N ARG A 68 18.50 5.13 12.74
CA ARG A 68 19.62 4.54 13.48
C ARG A 68 20.63 5.60 13.92
N ILE A 69 20.99 6.54 13.06
CA ILE A 69 21.92 7.63 13.36
C ILE A 69 21.37 8.51 14.49
N LEU A 70 20.07 8.83 14.45
CA LEU A 70 19.42 9.69 15.45
C LEU A 70 19.13 8.98 16.78
N GLY A 71 18.85 7.67 16.75
CA GLY A 71 18.52 6.86 17.93
C GLY A 71 19.74 6.28 18.65
N GLY A 72 20.73 5.81 17.88
CA GLY A 72 21.92 5.11 18.38
C GLY A 72 21.61 3.78 19.10
N GLY A 73 22.61 2.91 19.25
CA GLY A 73 22.53 1.73 20.13
C GLY A 73 21.74 0.51 19.63
N VAL A 74 21.15 0.57 18.42
CA VAL A 74 20.50 -0.58 17.77
C VAL A 74 21.15 -0.83 16.40
N GLY A 75 21.39 -2.10 16.08
CA GLY A 75 21.94 -2.48 14.77
C GLY A 75 20.95 -2.24 13.63
N PHE A 76 21.45 -1.79 12.48
CA PHE A 76 20.66 -1.48 11.28
C PHE A 76 19.67 -2.59 10.90
N GLY A 77 20.16 -3.84 10.78
CA GLY A 77 19.31 -4.96 10.38
C GLY A 77 18.15 -5.23 11.35
N ARG A 78 18.35 -5.03 12.66
CA ARG A 78 17.29 -5.18 13.66
C ARG A 78 16.27 -4.06 13.57
N LEU A 79 16.72 -2.83 13.29
CA LEU A 79 15.85 -1.67 13.14
C LEU A 79 15.01 -1.76 11.86
N ALA A 80 15.63 -2.15 10.74
CA ALA A 80 14.95 -2.41 9.46
C ALA A 80 13.93 -3.55 9.59
N ALA A 81 14.31 -4.63 10.26
CA ALA A 81 13.40 -5.76 10.45
C ALA A 81 12.18 -5.37 11.31
N ALA A 82 12.36 -4.52 12.32
CA ALA A 82 11.28 -4.10 13.19
C ALA A 82 10.36 -3.05 12.55
N TYR A 83 10.92 -1.98 11.96
CA TYR A 83 10.12 -0.89 11.40
C TYR A 83 9.32 -1.32 10.17
N VAL A 84 9.71 -2.36 9.44
CA VAL A 84 8.96 -2.73 8.24
C VAL A 84 7.52 -3.13 8.57
N PHE A 85 7.27 -3.70 9.75
CA PHE A 85 5.91 -4.07 10.17
C PHE A 85 5.02 -2.87 10.46
N SER A 86 5.59 -1.68 10.74
CA SER A 86 4.77 -0.48 10.85
C SER A 86 4.24 -0.01 9.50
N LEU A 87 4.78 -0.48 8.37
CA LEU A 87 4.27 -0.17 7.03
C LEU A 87 3.11 -1.08 6.60
N VAL A 88 2.92 -2.23 7.24
CA VAL A 88 1.87 -3.20 6.87
C VAL A 88 0.45 -2.58 6.89
N PRO A 89 0.05 -1.80 7.91
CA PRO A 89 -1.26 -1.15 7.90
C PRO A 89 -1.45 -0.17 6.73
N ILE A 90 -0.38 0.47 6.27
CA ILE A 90 -0.42 1.38 5.11
C ILE A 90 -0.75 0.59 3.85
N ALA A 91 -0.02 -0.50 3.61
CA ALA A 91 -0.24 -1.36 2.46
C ALA A 91 -1.67 -1.93 2.43
N ILE A 92 -2.17 -2.40 3.58
CA ILE A 92 -3.54 -2.93 3.70
C ILE A 92 -4.57 -1.83 3.42
N ALA A 93 -4.43 -0.66 4.05
CA ALA A 93 -5.39 0.42 3.88
C ALA A 93 -5.46 0.91 2.43
N TYR A 94 -4.31 1.04 1.76
CA TYR A 94 -4.28 1.42 0.36
C TYR A 94 -4.89 0.35 -0.53
N GLN A 95 -4.53 -0.94 -0.36
CA GLN A 95 -5.13 -2.04 -1.10
C GLN A 95 -6.65 -2.04 -0.96
N MET A 96 -7.16 -1.87 0.26
CA MET A 96 -8.60 -1.82 0.47
C MET A 96 -9.22 -0.57 -0.17
N ALA A 97 -8.58 0.60 -0.04
CA ALA A 97 -9.09 1.84 -0.63
C ALA A 97 -9.17 1.75 -2.17
N HIS A 98 -8.17 1.15 -2.81
CA HIS A 98 -8.10 1.05 -4.26
C HIS A 98 -9.03 -0.03 -4.84
N TYR A 99 -9.12 -1.20 -4.20
CA TYR A 99 -9.79 -2.35 -4.81
C TYR A 99 -11.22 -2.60 -4.33
N TYR A 100 -11.72 -1.94 -3.28
CA TYR A 100 -13.05 -2.28 -2.79
C TYR A 100 -14.17 -1.92 -3.78
N THR A 101 -14.03 -0.82 -4.54
CA THR A 101 -15.00 -0.46 -5.59
C THR A 101 -14.96 -1.49 -6.72
N TYR A 102 -13.75 -1.93 -7.10
CA TYR A 102 -13.56 -3.01 -8.05
C TYR A 102 -14.24 -4.30 -7.56
N LEU A 103 -14.08 -4.67 -6.29
CA LEU A 103 -14.77 -5.84 -5.71
C LEU A 103 -16.30 -5.70 -5.76
N ILE A 104 -16.85 -4.51 -5.51
CA ILE A 104 -18.30 -4.27 -5.56
C ILE A 104 -18.84 -4.33 -6.99
N ILE A 105 -18.15 -3.71 -7.95
CA ILE A 105 -18.62 -3.60 -9.33
C ILE A 105 -18.35 -4.89 -10.10
N GLN A 106 -17.16 -5.46 -9.97
CA GLN A 106 -16.74 -6.65 -10.71
C GLN A 106 -17.24 -7.93 -10.05
N GLY A 107 -17.41 -7.91 -8.71
CA GLY A 107 -18.10 -8.99 -8.01
C GLY A 107 -19.55 -9.17 -8.45
N GLN A 108 -20.20 -8.10 -8.92
CA GLN A 108 -21.51 -8.18 -9.57
C GLN A 108 -21.45 -8.94 -10.90
N MET A 109 -20.42 -8.71 -11.73
CA MET A 109 -20.25 -9.47 -12.99
C MET A 109 -20.03 -10.96 -12.75
N MET A 110 -19.42 -11.34 -11.63
CA MET A 110 -19.31 -12.74 -11.21
C MET A 110 -20.67 -13.44 -11.14
N ILE A 111 -21.75 -12.74 -10.80
CA ILE A 111 -23.11 -13.30 -10.72
C ILE A 111 -23.61 -13.73 -12.10
N SER A 112 -23.31 -12.96 -13.15
CA SER A 112 -23.63 -13.33 -14.53
C SER A 112 -22.73 -14.49 -15.00
N LEU A 113 -21.42 -14.39 -14.75
CA LEU A 113 -20.43 -15.40 -15.16
C LEU A 113 -20.65 -16.79 -14.52
N VAL A 114 -21.25 -16.86 -13.34
CA VAL A 114 -21.59 -18.16 -12.70
C VAL A 114 -22.67 -18.91 -13.48
N SER A 115 -23.55 -18.22 -14.19
CA SER A 115 -24.55 -18.86 -15.06
C SER A 115 -23.97 -19.38 -16.38
N ASP A 116 -22.89 -18.75 -16.88
CA ASP A 116 -22.19 -19.14 -18.10
C ASP A 116 -20.66 -19.11 -17.97
N PRO A 117 -20.05 -20.00 -17.17
CA PRO A 117 -18.62 -19.93 -16.88
C PRO A 117 -17.72 -20.24 -18.09
N PHE A 118 -18.27 -20.90 -19.12
CA PHE A 118 -17.54 -21.29 -20.34
C PHE A 118 -17.92 -20.46 -21.57
N GLY A 119 -18.84 -19.50 -21.45
CA GLY A 119 -19.30 -18.67 -22.57
C GLY A 119 -20.10 -19.45 -23.62
N TRP A 120 -20.78 -20.54 -23.22
CA TRP A 120 -21.57 -21.40 -24.12
C TRP A 120 -23.04 -20.98 -24.21
N GLY A 121 -23.40 -19.83 -23.64
CA GLY A 121 -24.77 -19.33 -23.58
C GLY A 121 -25.62 -20.04 -22.52
N TRP A 122 -24.97 -20.66 -21.52
CA TRP A 122 -25.68 -21.32 -20.44
C TRP A 122 -26.39 -20.31 -19.53
N ASN A 123 -27.53 -20.71 -18.98
CA ASN A 123 -28.23 -19.93 -17.96
C ASN A 123 -28.56 -20.82 -16.76
N LEU A 124 -27.52 -21.41 -16.17
CA LEU A 124 -27.67 -22.44 -15.13
C LEU A 124 -28.45 -21.95 -13.90
N PHE A 125 -28.36 -20.66 -13.57
CA PHE A 125 -28.99 -20.06 -12.39
C PHE A 125 -29.99 -18.95 -12.71
N GLY A 126 -30.32 -18.72 -13.99
CA GLY A 126 -31.21 -17.63 -14.38
C GLY A 126 -30.57 -16.24 -14.32
N THR A 127 -29.25 -16.14 -14.11
CA THR A 127 -28.53 -14.87 -13.91
C THR A 127 -27.68 -14.43 -15.08
N ALA A 128 -27.74 -15.11 -16.24
CA ALA A 128 -26.92 -14.78 -17.41
C ALA A 128 -27.09 -13.30 -17.85
N ASP A 129 -28.31 -12.78 -17.81
CA ASP A 129 -28.64 -11.40 -18.20
C ASP A 129 -28.50 -10.37 -17.05
N PHE A 130 -27.77 -10.72 -15.98
CA PHE A 130 -27.57 -9.80 -14.85
C PHE A 130 -26.63 -8.65 -15.24
N GLU A 131 -27.20 -7.46 -15.39
CA GLU A 131 -26.45 -6.22 -15.64
C GLU A 131 -25.90 -5.62 -14.34
N PRO A 132 -24.58 -5.38 -14.22
CA PRO A 132 -23.99 -4.71 -13.07
C PRO A 132 -24.59 -3.32 -12.88
N ARG A 133 -24.95 -3.00 -11.64
CA ARG A 133 -25.43 -1.66 -11.31
C ARG A 133 -24.24 -0.78 -10.96
N TYR A 134 -23.84 0.03 -11.94
CA TYR A 134 -22.86 1.10 -11.73
C TYR A 134 -23.51 2.20 -10.87
N GLY A 135 -22.81 2.66 -9.82
CA GLY A 135 -23.32 3.71 -8.94
C GLY A 135 -24.16 3.25 -7.74
N ILE A 136 -24.10 1.97 -7.33
CA ILE A 136 -24.65 1.52 -6.03
C ILE A 136 -24.09 2.36 -4.88
N VAL A 137 -22.81 2.75 -5.00
CA VAL A 137 -22.11 3.59 -4.03
C VAL A 137 -21.86 4.95 -4.66
N GLY A 138 -22.36 6.01 -4.03
CA GLY A 138 -22.19 7.37 -4.53
C GLY A 138 -20.73 7.81 -4.51
N ALA A 139 -20.28 8.51 -5.56
CA ALA A 139 -18.88 8.93 -5.72
C ALA A 139 -18.32 9.71 -4.52
N GLY A 140 -19.13 10.57 -3.90
CA GLY A 140 -18.73 11.29 -2.68
C GLY A 140 -18.48 10.36 -1.50
N PHE A 141 -19.34 9.36 -1.28
CA PHE A 141 -19.11 8.36 -0.23
C PHE A 141 -17.87 7.52 -0.53
N VAL A 142 -17.65 7.17 -1.80
CA VAL A 142 -16.45 6.43 -2.22
C VAL A 142 -15.20 7.20 -1.83
N TRP A 143 -15.14 8.47 -2.21
CA TRP A 143 -14.02 9.35 -1.89
C TRP A 143 -13.77 9.47 -0.39
N TYR A 144 -14.80 9.82 0.40
CA TYR A 144 -14.63 10.02 1.85
C TYR A 144 -14.23 8.73 2.55
N SER A 145 -14.77 7.58 2.16
CA SER A 145 -14.41 6.29 2.74
C SER A 145 -12.98 5.87 2.41
N GLN A 146 -12.50 6.10 1.17
CA GLN A 146 -11.10 5.84 0.79
C GLN A 146 -10.13 6.72 1.59
N VAL A 147 -10.41 8.02 1.68
CA VAL A 147 -9.59 8.95 2.46
C VAL A 147 -9.56 8.55 3.93
N ALA A 148 -10.71 8.24 4.53
CA ALA A 148 -10.80 7.79 5.92
C ALA A 148 -9.98 6.52 6.17
N LEU A 149 -10.05 5.56 5.24
CA LEU A 149 -9.32 4.29 5.33
C LEU A 149 -7.80 4.50 5.24
N ILE A 150 -7.33 5.31 4.30
CA ILE A 150 -5.91 5.66 4.15
C ILE A 150 -5.39 6.35 5.42
N VAL A 151 -6.13 7.34 5.93
CA VAL A 151 -5.74 8.08 7.14
C VAL A 151 -5.70 7.13 8.35
N ALA A 152 -6.71 6.28 8.53
CA ALA A 152 -6.73 5.30 9.62
C ALA A 152 -5.55 4.32 9.55
N GLY A 153 -5.23 3.81 8.36
CA GLY A 153 -4.05 2.94 8.14
C GLY A 153 -2.75 3.62 8.56
N HIS A 154 -2.57 4.89 8.20
CA HIS A 154 -1.39 5.67 8.59
C HIS A 154 -1.35 5.98 10.09
N MET A 155 -2.49 6.26 10.73
CA MET A 155 -2.54 6.43 12.19
C MET A 155 -2.08 5.17 12.92
N ILE A 156 -2.53 3.99 12.49
CA ILE A 156 -2.11 2.71 13.05
C ILE A 156 -0.62 2.48 12.78
N ALA A 157 -0.13 2.79 11.58
CA ALA A 157 1.28 2.70 11.21
C ALA A 157 2.18 3.56 12.11
N VAL A 158 1.82 4.83 12.33
CA VAL A 158 2.55 5.74 13.21
C VAL A 158 2.55 5.23 14.65
N TYR A 159 1.41 4.74 15.14
CA TYR A 159 1.31 4.14 16.47
C TYR A 159 2.23 2.91 16.63
N LEU A 160 2.27 2.04 15.61
CA LEU A 160 3.17 0.89 15.61
C LEU A 160 4.64 1.32 15.56
N ALA A 161 4.99 2.29 14.72
CA ALA A 161 6.36 2.82 14.65
C ALA A 161 6.81 3.42 15.99
N HIS A 162 5.91 4.16 16.67
CA HIS A 162 6.16 4.68 18.01
C HIS A 162 6.42 3.56 19.01
N SER A 163 5.52 2.57 19.02
CA SER A 163 5.62 1.40 19.90
C SER A 163 6.91 0.59 19.67
N ILE A 164 7.31 0.41 18.41
CA ILE A 164 8.57 -0.25 18.03
C ILE A 164 9.77 0.56 18.53
N SER A 165 9.75 1.89 18.37
CA SER A 165 10.83 2.77 18.81
C SER A 165 11.04 2.68 20.32
N LEU A 166 9.98 2.80 21.11
CA LEU A 166 10.03 2.69 22.57
C LEU A 166 10.49 1.30 23.06
N ARG A 167 10.17 0.24 22.33
CA ARG A 167 10.59 -1.13 22.69
C ARG A 167 12.06 -1.39 22.39
N LEU A 168 12.57 -0.84 21.28
CA LEU A 168 13.97 -1.03 20.87
C LEU A 168 14.92 -0.10 21.61
N LEU A 169 14.49 1.13 21.87
CA LEU A 169 15.27 2.17 22.53
C LEU A 169 14.67 2.40 23.91
N ARG A 170 15.35 1.89 24.95
CA ARG A 170 14.92 2.02 26.36
C ARG A 170 14.88 3.47 26.85
N ASP A 171 15.55 4.38 26.14
CA ASP A 171 15.60 5.82 26.43
C ASP A 171 14.52 6.55 25.61
N PRO A 172 13.51 7.18 26.26
CA PRO A 172 12.44 7.88 25.57
C PRO A 172 12.91 9.00 24.64
N VAL A 173 14.00 9.70 24.96
CA VAL A 173 14.51 10.81 24.14
C VAL A 173 15.11 10.27 22.84
N ARG A 174 15.86 9.17 22.93
CA ARG A 174 16.41 8.49 21.76
C ARG A 174 15.31 7.82 20.92
N ALA A 175 14.32 7.22 21.57
CA ALA A 175 13.17 6.63 20.89
C ALA A 175 12.40 7.69 20.09
N PHE A 176 12.19 8.87 20.66
CA PHE A 176 11.54 9.98 19.96
C PHE A 176 12.36 10.44 18.74
N ARG A 177 13.67 10.69 18.91
CA ARG A 177 14.56 11.11 17.81
C ARG A 177 14.67 10.09 16.69
N SER A 178 14.79 8.79 17.04
CA SER A 178 14.83 7.68 16.08
C SER A 178 13.54 7.57 15.26
N GLN A 179 12.40 7.97 15.82
CA GLN A 179 11.12 7.86 15.13
C GLN A 179 10.90 8.97 14.11
N LEU A 180 11.51 10.15 14.28
CA LEU A 180 11.26 11.30 13.40
C LEU A 180 11.46 11.00 11.91
N PRO A 181 12.54 10.32 11.47
CA PRO A 181 12.69 9.94 10.07
C PRO A 181 11.55 9.03 9.59
N MET A 182 11.21 8.00 10.34
CA MET A 182 10.10 7.10 9.98
C MET A 182 8.75 7.82 9.92
N LEU A 183 8.52 8.79 10.81
CA LEU A 183 7.31 9.63 10.76
C LEU A 183 7.28 10.46 9.48
N VAL A 184 8.40 11.08 9.10
CA VAL A 184 8.51 11.82 7.84
C VAL A 184 8.23 10.92 6.66
N LEU A 185 8.81 9.72 6.62
CA LEU A 185 8.55 8.74 5.56
C LEU A 185 7.05 8.41 5.46
N MET A 186 6.39 8.16 6.61
CA MET A 186 4.95 7.86 6.64
C MET A 186 4.11 9.03 6.13
N VAL A 187 4.46 10.28 6.48
CA VAL A 187 3.75 11.46 5.98
C VAL A 187 3.92 11.60 4.47
N LEU A 188 5.13 11.36 3.95
CA LEU A 188 5.38 11.36 2.51
C LEU A 188 4.53 10.29 1.81
N TYR A 189 4.44 9.08 2.37
CA TYR A 189 3.58 8.03 1.83
C TYR A 189 2.09 8.40 1.87
N THR A 190 1.60 9.07 2.92
CA THR A 190 0.22 9.59 2.94
C THR A 190 -0.01 10.59 1.82
N ILE A 191 0.91 11.56 1.65
CA ILE A 191 0.80 12.60 0.64
C ILE A 191 0.78 11.97 -0.75
N THR A 192 1.72 11.07 -1.05
CA THR A 192 1.76 10.35 -2.32
C THR A 192 0.48 9.53 -2.53
N SER A 193 -0.01 8.85 -1.50
CA SER A 193 -1.21 8.01 -1.60
C SER A 193 -2.46 8.83 -1.94
N LEU A 194 -2.67 9.94 -1.23
CA LEU A 194 -3.79 10.84 -1.47
C LEU A 194 -3.66 11.56 -2.81
N TRP A 195 -2.43 11.90 -3.22
CA TRP A 195 -2.18 12.51 -4.52
C TRP A 195 -2.53 11.57 -5.68
N ILE A 196 -2.15 10.29 -5.59
CA ILE A 196 -2.52 9.26 -6.58
C ILE A 196 -4.04 9.12 -6.61
N LEU A 197 -4.68 9.01 -5.45
CA LEU A 197 -6.14 8.88 -5.36
C LEU A 197 -6.88 10.07 -5.97
N ALA A 198 -6.30 11.27 -5.86
CA ALA A 198 -6.87 12.50 -6.43
C ALA A 198 -6.65 12.65 -7.94
N GLN A 199 -5.85 11.79 -8.57
CA GLN A 199 -5.63 11.89 -10.02
C GLN A 199 -6.90 11.51 -10.78
N PRO A 200 -7.19 12.20 -11.90
CA PRO A 200 -8.22 11.75 -12.81
C PRO A 200 -7.79 10.41 -13.41
N ILE A 201 -8.64 9.39 -13.28
CA ILE A 201 -8.42 8.08 -13.89
C ILE A 201 -8.41 8.29 -15.41
N VAL A 202 -7.33 7.89 -16.06
CA VAL A 202 -7.22 7.95 -17.51
C VAL A 202 -7.48 6.54 -18.05
N GLU A 203 -8.65 6.36 -18.66
CA GLU A 203 -8.99 5.17 -19.45
C GLU A 203 -8.54 5.32 -20.91
#